data_AF-A0A2V9NF82-F1
#
_entry.id   AF-A0A2V9NF82-F1
#
_cell.length_a   1.000
_cell.length_b   1.000
_cell.length_c   1.000
_cell.angle_alpha   90.00
_cell.angle_beta   90.00
_cell.angle_gamma   90.00
#
_symmetry.space_group_name_H-M   'P 1'
#
loop_
_entity.id
_entity.type
_entity.pdbx_description
1 polymer ?
#
loop_
_entity_poly.entity_id
_entity_poly.type
_entity_poly.pdbx_seq_one_letter_code
_entity_poly.pdbx_strand_id
1 'polypeptide(L)'
;MIRRHYFLSGLAILLALSSASYAQSQTKRIILKDGSYQLASKWQLTGDRVRFFSVERNDWEEIPESLVDWNATNQYEKDRAAGRDTPEAVALDKEMEAARAEEEAKSPQVVPGLRLPPEGGVYALDTYLSQPELLPLDQTGGEVNRHTTHNVLHGVINPIGGAKHTIELPGPSAKVQVHAASPVLYINVDASAETTEDEKTKGLELPWDRFRLVRAEIKGDKRIVGAIKTAVYGKSSQEQEVIPATAEQFGEGWIKLTVKAPLQPGEYAIAELLGKQGMNSYVWDFGVHPEAPANLAVIKPEQPQGKTPASESPAVEKRFLPAIIH
;
A
#
# COMPACT_ATOMS: atom_id res chain seq x y z
N MET A 1 80.04 -16.80 31.48
CA MET A 1 80.52 -15.88 30.42
C MET A 1 79.29 -15.38 29.66
N ILE A 2 78.93 -14.09 29.72
CA ILE A 2 79.42 -12.95 28.91
C ILE A 2 78.70 -12.80 27.54
N ARG A 3 77.60 -12.01 27.57
CA ARG A 3 77.28 -10.81 26.77
C ARG A 3 77.29 -10.80 25.20
N ARG A 4 76.22 -10.14 24.67
CA ARG A 4 76.12 -9.23 23.48
C ARG A 4 76.10 -9.89 22.08
N HIS A 5 75.04 -9.79 21.25
CA HIS A 5 74.51 -8.66 20.41
C HIS A 5 74.46 -9.14 18.93
N TYR A 6 73.78 -8.57 17.91
CA TYR A 6 72.90 -7.37 17.75
C TYR A 6 71.97 -7.53 16.50
N PHE A 7 70.80 -6.85 16.50
CA PHE A 7 70.07 -6.21 15.38
C PHE A 7 69.50 -6.95 14.12
N LEU A 8 68.26 -6.52 13.78
CA LEU A 8 67.65 -6.23 12.45
C LEU A 8 67.49 -7.32 11.37
N SER A 9 66.23 -7.76 11.20
CA SER A 9 65.47 -7.80 9.93
C SER A 9 63.99 -8.07 10.26
N GLY A 10 62.94 -7.59 9.58
CA GLY A 10 62.83 -6.67 8.45
C GLY A 10 61.33 -6.42 8.15
N LEU A 11 60.95 -5.16 7.96
CA LEU A 11 59.58 -4.65 7.75
C LEU A 11 58.84 -5.29 6.54
N ALA A 12 57.55 -5.66 6.68
CA ALA A 12 56.45 -5.32 5.74
C ALA A 12 55.12 -6.08 6.03
N ILE A 13 54.02 -5.55 5.43
CA ILE A 13 52.63 -6.04 5.37
C ILE A 13 51.69 -5.45 6.44
N LEU A 14 51.32 -4.18 6.26
CA LEU A 14 50.18 -3.55 6.95
C LEU A 14 49.71 -2.26 6.23
N LEU A 15 49.21 -2.38 4.99
CA LEU A 15 48.67 -1.27 4.18
C LEU A 15 47.86 -1.81 2.96
N ALA A 16 46.61 -2.22 3.16
CA ALA A 16 45.77 -2.76 2.06
C ALA A 16 44.23 -2.65 2.23
N LEU A 17 43.69 -1.93 3.23
CA LEU A 17 42.24 -1.84 3.47
C LEU A 17 41.72 -0.41 3.70
N SER A 18 42.28 0.59 3.01
CA SER A 18 41.83 2.00 3.10
C SER A 18 41.40 2.62 1.77
N SER A 19 41.35 1.83 0.69
CA SER A 19 41.18 2.34 -0.68
C SER A 19 39.73 2.38 -1.18
N ALA A 20 38.78 1.72 -0.50
CA ALA A 20 37.40 1.57 -0.98
C ALA A 20 36.60 2.89 -1.03
N SER A 21 36.94 3.89 -0.20
CA SER A 21 36.27 5.19 -0.19
C SER A 21 36.83 6.21 -1.20
N TYR A 22 37.93 5.90 -1.89
CA TYR A 22 38.55 6.82 -2.86
C TYR A 22 38.08 6.59 -4.31
N ALA A 23 37.49 5.43 -4.62
CA ALA A 23 37.09 5.09 -5.99
C ALA A 23 35.93 5.94 -6.52
N GLN A 24 34.91 6.21 -5.68
CA GLN A 24 33.75 7.06 -6.05
C GLN A 24 34.16 8.51 -6.36
N SER A 25 35.30 8.98 -5.84
CA SER A 25 35.77 10.37 -5.91
C SER A 25 36.46 10.73 -7.24
N GLN A 26 36.78 9.77 -8.11
CA GLN A 26 37.62 10.00 -9.29
C GLN A 26 36.84 10.10 -10.61
N THR A 27 35.55 9.77 -10.62
CA THR A 27 34.72 9.87 -11.83
C THR A 27 34.31 11.34 -12.07
N LYS A 28 34.66 11.82 -13.26
CA LYS A 28 34.34 13.14 -13.81
C LYS A 28 33.41 12.96 -15.01
N ARG A 29 32.62 13.97 -15.34
CA ARG A 29 31.83 14.00 -16.60
C ARG A 29 32.40 15.05 -17.54
N ILE A 30 32.66 14.66 -18.79
CA ILE A 30 32.84 15.62 -19.90
C ILE A 30 31.49 15.74 -20.57
N ILE A 31 30.86 16.91 -20.48
CA ILE A 31 29.52 17.17 -21.01
C ILE A 31 29.66 17.71 -22.43
N LEU A 32 28.85 17.17 -23.35
CA LEU A 32 28.81 17.56 -24.76
C LEU A 32 27.67 18.54 -25.01
N LYS A 33 27.77 19.31 -26.10
CA LYS A 33 26.79 20.36 -26.47
C LYS A 33 25.40 19.83 -26.84
N ASP A 34 25.25 18.53 -27.05
CA ASP A 34 23.96 17.85 -27.24
C ASP A 34 23.30 17.39 -25.93
N GLY A 35 23.97 17.62 -24.79
CA GLY A 35 23.51 17.22 -23.45
C GLY A 35 23.96 15.81 -23.03
N SER A 36 24.58 15.03 -23.91
CA SER A 36 25.21 13.76 -23.54
C SER A 36 26.52 13.98 -22.76
N TYR A 37 27.07 12.93 -22.15
CA TYR A 37 28.33 13.03 -21.42
C TYR A 37 29.20 11.78 -21.57
N GLN A 38 30.50 11.94 -21.34
CA GLN A 38 31.49 10.88 -21.26
C GLN A 38 32.02 10.76 -19.82
N LEU A 39 32.09 9.55 -19.27
CA LEU A 39 32.67 9.28 -17.95
C LEU A 39 34.19 9.19 -18.04
N ALA A 40 34.90 10.14 -17.43
CA ALA A 40 36.35 10.26 -17.50
C ALA A 40 36.99 10.29 -16.11
N SER A 41 38.22 9.78 -15.96
CA SER A 41 39.03 10.01 -14.74
C SER A 41 39.96 11.22 -14.87
N LYS A 42 40.38 11.53 -16.09
CA LYS A 42 41.30 12.63 -16.46
C LYS A 42 41.20 12.93 -17.94
N TRP A 43 41.55 14.14 -18.35
CA TRP A 43 41.63 14.55 -19.75
C TRP A 43 42.77 15.55 -20.00
N GLN A 44 43.16 15.68 -21.27
CA GLN A 44 44.18 16.59 -21.78
C GLN A 44 43.74 17.13 -23.15
N LEU A 45 43.97 18.44 -23.37
CA LEU A 45 43.79 19.07 -24.68
C LEU A 45 45.00 18.77 -25.56
N THR A 46 44.75 18.20 -26.74
CA THR A 46 45.77 17.81 -27.72
C THR A 46 45.35 18.36 -29.09
N GLY A 47 45.84 19.55 -29.43
CA GLY A 47 45.42 20.25 -30.65
C GLY A 47 43.95 20.65 -30.58
N ASP A 48 43.15 20.21 -31.55
CA ASP A 48 41.69 20.43 -31.66
C ASP A 48 40.85 19.36 -30.93
N ARG A 49 41.48 18.49 -30.14
CA ARG A 49 40.86 17.32 -29.51
C ARG A 49 41.04 17.29 -28.00
N VAL A 50 40.04 16.75 -27.32
CA VAL A 50 40.10 16.37 -25.91
C VAL A 50 40.35 14.88 -25.85
N ARG A 51 41.54 14.51 -25.35
CA ARG A 51 41.91 13.12 -25.08
C ARG A 51 41.64 12.81 -23.62
N PHE A 52 40.77 11.85 -23.33
CA PHE A 52 40.33 11.53 -21.97
C PHE A 52 40.44 10.04 -21.67
N PHE A 53 40.65 9.70 -20.40
CA PHE A 53 40.69 8.30 -19.96
C PHE A 53 39.31 7.87 -19.47
N SER A 54 38.64 7.07 -20.29
CA SER A 54 37.29 6.56 -20.11
C SER A 54 37.19 5.63 -18.91
N VAL A 55 36.24 5.88 -18.01
CA VAL A 55 36.04 5.03 -16.82
C VAL A 55 35.31 3.74 -17.19
N GLU A 56 34.45 3.78 -18.20
CA GLU A 56 33.70 2.61 -18.68
C GLU A 56 34.58 1.63 -19.46
N ARG A 57 35.46 2.16 -20.32
CA ARG A 57 36.34 1.35 -21.18
C ARG A 57 37.74 1.12 -20.61
N ASN A 58 38.11 1.87 -19.56
CA ASN A 58 39.44 1.85 -18.93
C ASN A 58 40.59 2.07 -19.94
N ASP A 59 40.37 2.93 -20.93
CA ASP A 59 41.33 3.28 -21.99
C ASP A 59 41.21 4.76 -22.39
N TRP A 60 42.14 5.26 -23.20
CA TRP A 60 42.14 6.60 -23.75
C TRP A 60 41.25 6.73 -24.98
N GLU A 61 40.29 7.66 -24.91
CA GLU A 61 39.40 8.03 -26.01
C GLU A 61 39.62 9.49 -26.42
N GLU A 62 39.22 9.86 -27.63
CA GLU A 62 39.38 11.21 -28.18
C GLU A 62 38.06 11.72 -28.79
N ILE A 63 37.72 12.96 -28.46
CA ILE A 63 36.61 13.70 -29.07
C ILE A 63 37.09 15.09 -29.53
N PRO A 64 36.50 15.68 -30.58
CA PRO A 64 36.76 17.08 -30.94
C PRO A 64 36.40 18.01 -29.79
N GLU A 65 37.26 18.98 -29.47
CA GLU A 65 36.98 20.00 -28.44
C GLU A 65 35.72 20.79 -28.78
N SER A 66 35.46 21.02 -30.07
CA SER A 66 34.28 21.73 -30.57
C SER A 66 32.94 21.11 -30.17
N LEU A 67 32.90 19.84 -29.75
CA LEU A 67 31.70 19.16 -29.24
C LEU A 67 31.51 19.31 -27.72
N VAL A 68 32.56 19.66 -26.97
CA VAL A 68 32.51 19.76 -25.51
C VAL A 68 31.85 21.07 -25.08
N ASP A 69 30.92 20.99 -24.14
CA ASP A 69 30.47 22.15 -23.37
C ASP A 69 31.35 22.28 -22.12
N TRP A 70 32.38 23.11 -22.24
CA TRP A 70 33.28 23.42 -21.13
C TRP A 70 32.61 24.18 -19.98
N ASN A 71 31.53 24.94 -20.25
CA ASN A 71 30.81 25.64 -19.19
C ASN A 71 30.03 24.65 -18.32
N ALA A 72 29.26 23.77 -18.96
CA ALA A 72 28.55 22.69 -18.27
C ALA A 72 29.52 21.72 -17.57
N THR A 73 30.60 21.31 -18.24
CA THR A 73 31.63 20.42 -17.67
C THR A 73 32.26 21.01 -16.41
N ASN A 74 32.70 22.27 -16.46
CA ASN A 74 33.33 22.92 -15.30
C ASN A 74 32.33 23.19 -14.16
N GLN A 75 31.07 23.51 -14.49
CA GLN A 75 30.02 23.71 -13.50
C GLN A 75 29.66 22.40 -12.80
N TYR A 76 29.51 21.29 -13.53
CA TYR A 76 29.30 19.96 -12.96
C TYR A 76 30.46 19.53 -12.04
N GLU A 77 31.71 19.71 -12.50
CA GLU A 77 32.89 19.37 -11.69
C GLU A 77 32.97 20.17 -10.39
N LYS A 78 32.52 21.44 -10.42
CA LYS A 78 32.44 22.34 -9.27
C LYS A 78 31.28 21.97 -8.33
N ASP A 79 30.11 21.66 -8.85
CA ASP A 79 28.95 21.25 -8.04
C ASP A 79 29.21 19.92 -7.33
N ARG A 80 29.78 18.93 -8.04
CA ARG A 80 30.23 17.67 -7.44
C ARG A 80 31.34 17.91 -6.40
N ALA A 81 32.30 18.79 -6.67
CA ALA A 81 33.33 19.14 -5.68
C ALA A 81 32.78 19.88 -4.45
N ALA A 82 31.65 20.57 -4.59
CA ALA A 82 30.89 21.17 -3.48
C ALA A 82 29.93 20.19 -2.79
N GLY A 83 29.90 18.92 -3.18
CA GLY A 83 29.02 17.89 -2.60
C GLY A 83 27.54 18.11 -2.90
N ARG A 84 27.20 18.79 -4.01
CA ARG A 84 25.80 18.94 -4.45
C ARG A 84 25.35 17.69 -5.20
N ASP A 85 24.12 17.28 -4.93
CA ASP A 85 23.46 16.21 -5.67
C ASP A 85 23.31 16.57 -7.15
N THR A 86 23.48 15.58 -8.02
CA THR A 86 23.33 15.81 -9.46
C THR A 86 21.86 16.01 -9.82
N PRO A 87 21.54 16.69 -10.93
CA PRO A 87 20.15 16.83 -11.37
C PRO A 87 19.44 15.48 -11.54
N GLU A 88 20.15 14.41 -11.89
CA GLU A 88 19.57 13.07 -11.97
C GLU A 88 19.25 12.48 -10.59
N ALA A 89 20.10 12.70 -9.59
CA ALA A 89 19.84 12.27 -8.21
C ALA A 89 18.63 13.00 -7.62
N VAL A 90 18.55 14.33 -7.76
CA VAL A 90 17.40 15.13 -7.31
C VAL A 90 16.11 14.74 -8.03
N ALA A 91 16.18 14.38 -9.31
CA ALA A 91 15.02 13.87 -10.05
C ALA A 91 14.56 12.49 -9.53
N LEU A 92 15.51 11.58 -9.27
CA LEU A 92 15.23 10.25 -8.72
C LEU A 92 14.66 10.34 -7.30
N ASP A 93 15.22 11.18 -6.42
CA ASP A 93 14.69 11.38 -5.07
C ASP A 93 13.24 11.88 -5.12
N LYS A 94 12.94 12.84 -6.00
CA LYS A 94 11.58 13.34 -6.22
C LYS A 94 10.63 12.26 -6.76
N GLU A 95 11.11 11.38 -7.65
CA GLU A 95 10.34 10.25 -8.18
C GLU A 95 10.05 9.22 -7.08
N MET A 96 11.04 8.89 -6.24
CA MET A 96 10.88 8.00 -5.08
C MET A 96 9.95 8.59 -4.01
N GLU A 97 10.00 9.91 -3.77
CA GLU A 97 9.06 10.59 -2.88
C GLU A 97 7.63 10.58 -3.43
N ALA A 98 7.45 10.78 -4.75
CA ALA A 98 6.15 10.67 -5.40
C ALA A 98 5.58 9.25 -5.32
N ALA A 99 6.39 8.23 -5.64
CA ALA A 99 5.99 6.82 -5.53
C ALA A 99 5.58 6.45 -4.10
N ARG A 100 6.34 6.88 -3.09
CA ARG A 100 5.96 6.69 -1.67
C ARG A 100 4.65 7.40 -1.34
N ALA A 101 4.44 8.61 -1.82
CA ALA A 101 3.19 9.34 -1.59
C ALA A 101 1.98 8.66 -2.24
N GLU A 102 2.14 8.04 -3.42
CA GLU A 102 1.10 7.23 -4.06
C GLU A 102 0.79 5.93 -3.29
N GLU A 103 1.81 5.24 -2.78
CA GLU A 103 1.62 4.07 -1.90
C GLU A 103 0.90 4.45 -0.59
N GLU A 104 1.31 5.55 0.04
CA GLU A 104 0.68 6.06 1.27
C GLU A 104 -0.76 6.56 1.05
N ALA A 105 -1.09 7.07 -0.15
CA ALA A 105 -2.44 7.50 -0.51
C ALA A 105 -3.43 6.32 -0.65
N LYS A 106 -2.96 5.19 -1.19
CA LYS A 106 -3.69 3.92 -1.32
C LYS A 106 -3.81 3.15 -0.01
N SER A 107 -2.83 3.31 0.89
CA SER A 107 -2.78 2.72 2.23
C SER A 107 -2.98 3.76 3.35
N PRO A 108 -4.14 4.45 3.43
CA PRO A 108 -4.36 5.49 4.42
C PRO A 108 -4.44 4.92 5.84
N GLN A 109 -3.95 5.70 6.80
CA GLN A 109 -3.91 5.35 8.21
C GLN A 109 -5.26 5.64 8.89
N VAL A 110 -5.87 4.63 9.52
CA VAL A 110 -7.19 4.74 10.17
C VAL A 110 -7.10 5.10 11.65
N VAL A 111 -6.08 4.57 12.34
CA VAL A 111 -5.68 4.94 13.72
C VAL A 111 -4.16 4.80 13.84
N PRO A 112 -3.49 5.34 14.89
CA PRO A 112 -2.05 5.19 15.07
C PRO A 112 -1.55 3.74 14.92
N GLY A 113 -0.61 3.53 14.00
CA GLY A 113 -0.03 2.22 13.67
C GLY A 113 -0.88 1.32 12.77
N LEU A 114 -2.10 1.71 12.39
CA LEU A 114 -3.03 0.85 11.65
C LEU A 114 -3.43 1.49 10.31
N ARG A 115 -3.07 0.86 9.20
CA ARG A 115 -3.34 1.29 7.83
C ARG A 115 -4.21 0.28 7.09
N LEU A 116 -4.97 0.75 6.10
CA LEU A 116 -5.73 -0.13 5.20
C LEU A 116 -4.79 -0.75 4.15
N PRO A 117 -4.95 -2.04 3.78
CA PRO A 117 -4.07 -2.69 2.80
C PRO A 117 -4.22 -2.08 1.38
N PRO A 118 -3.13 -1.76 0.67
CA PRO A 118 -3.20 -1.03 -0.61
C PRO A 118 -3.94 -1.76 -1.74
N GLU A 119 -4.14 -3.08 -1.63
CA GLU A 119 -4.91 -3.91 -2.55
C GLU A 119 -6.44 -3.69 -2.47
N GLY A 120 -6.93 -2.95 -1.47
CA GLY A 120 -8.36 -2.74 -1.26
C GLY A 120 -9.01 -3.85 -0.41
N GLY A 121 -10.34 -3.94 -0.48
CA GLY A 121 -11.19 -4.85 0.28
C GLY A 121 -12.23 -4.13 1.14
N VAL A 122 -12.81 -4.86 2.09
CA VAL A 122 -13.78 -4.33 3.06
C VAL A 122 -13.31 -4.68 4.46
N TYR A 123 -13.26 -3.68 5.34
CA TYR A 123 -12.72 -3.84 6.70
C TYR A 123 -13.59 -3.14 7.74
N ALA A 124 -13.74 -3.75 8.91
CA ALA A 124 -14.29 -3.10 10.10
C ALA A 124 -13.17 -2.71 11.07
N LEU A 125 -13.15 -1.45 11.51
CA LEU A 125 -12.34 -1.02 12.65
C LEU A 125 -13.10 -1.37 13.93
N ASP A 126 -12.50 -2.25 14.73
CA ASP A 126 -13.02 -2.74 16.01
C ASP A 126 -12.10 -2.36 17.17
N THR A 127 -12.52 -2.61 18.40
CA THR A 127 -11.70 -2.46 19.60
C THR A 127 -11.88 -3.65 20.53
N TYR A 128 -10.98 -4.62 20.41
CA TYR A 128 -10.96 -5.83 21.24
C TYR A 128 -10.02 -5.64 22.43
N LEU A 129 -10.51 -5.85 23.65
CA LEU A 129 -9.73 -5.70 24.91
C LEU A 129 -8.94 -4.37 24.98
N SER A 130 -9.59 -3.27 24.58
CA SER A 130 -9.01 -1.91 24.51
C SER A 130 -7.86 -1.72 23.50
N GLN A 131 -7.66 -2.67 22.56
CA GLN A 131 -6.74 -2.53 21.44
C GLN A 131 -7.54 -2.36 20.14
N PRO A 132 -7.23 -1.36 19.30
CA PRO A 132 -7.88 -1.24 18.00
C PRO A 132 -7.36 -2.34 17.05
N GLU A 133 -8.24 -2.92 16.25
CA GLU A 133 -7.88 -3.88 15.21
C GLU A 133 -8.74 -3.69 13.95
N LEU A 134 -8.18 -4.01 12.78
CA LEU A 134 -8.91 -4.04 11.51
C LEU A 134 -9.30 -5.49 11.19
N LEU A 135 -10.60 -5.70 11.02
CA LEU A 135 -11.21 -6.98 10.69
C LEU A 135 -11.50 -7.02 9.18
N PRO A 136 -10.79 -7.83 8.38
CA PRO A 136 -11.19 -8.08 7.00
C PRO A 136 -12.56 -8.76 6.99
N LEU A 137 -13.48 -8.21 6.20
CA LEU A 137 -14.77 -8.82 5.93
C LEU A 137 -14.69 -9.56 4.60
N ASP A 138 -14.85 -10.88 4.63
CA ASP A 138 -15.00 -11.69 3.43
C ASP A 138 -16.32 -11.38 2.73
N GLN A 139 -16.37 -11.52 1.41
CA GLN A 139 -17.61 -11.43 0.66
C GLN A 139 -18.38 -12.76 0.74
N THR A 140 -19.53 -12.77 1.40
CA THR A 140 -20.42 -13.92 1.50
C THR A 140 -21.50 -13.84 0.43
N GLY A 141 -21.59 -14.87 -0.41
CA GLY A 141 -22.68 -15.03 -1.37
C GLY A 141 -23.95 -15.49 -0.67
N GLY A 142 -25.04 -14.74 -0.81
CA GLY A 142 -26.35 -15.16 -0.34
C GLY A 142 -26.99 -16.17 -1.28
N GLU A 143 -27.52 -17.26 -0.72
CA GLU A 143 -28.44 -18.12 -1.44
C GLU A 143 -29.72 -17.34 -1.71
N VAL A 144 -30.00 -17.10 -3.00
CA VAL A 144 -31.28 -16.54 -3.42
C VAL A 144 -32.27 -17.69 -3.46
N ASN A 145 -33.35 -17.62 -2.68
CA ASN A 145 -34.37 -18.68 -2.68
C ASN A 145 -35.07 -18.74 -4.06
N ARG A 146 -34.54 -19.63 -4.91
CA ARG A 146 -34.89 -19.86 -6.32
C ARG A 146 -34.89 -21.36 -6.56
N HIS A 147 -36.05 -21.92 -6.92
CA HIS A 147 -36.15 -23.27 -7.47
C HIS A 147 -35.65 -23.32 -8.94
N THR A 148 -34.43 -22.84 -9.20
CA THR A 148 -33.80 -22.89 -10.53
C THR A 148 -32.37 -23.41 -10.40
N THR A 149 -32.19 -24.67 -10.81
CA THR A 149 -30.91 -25.38 -10.78
C THR A 149 -29.87 -24.73 -11.71
N HIS A 150 -28.62 -24.68 -11.25
CA HIS A 150 -27.36 -24.34 -11.95
C HIS A 150 -26.80 -22.91 -11.85
N ASN A 151 -25.52 -22.87 -11.45
CA ASN A 151 -24.52 -21.79 -11.50
C ASN A 151 -24.97 -20.34 -11.33
N VAL A 152 -24.85 -19.87 -10.08
CA VAL A 152 -24.93 -18.45 -9.72
C VAL A 152 -23.53 -17.98 -9.31
N LEU A 153 -22.68 -17.68 -10.29
CA LEU A 153 -21.55 -16.76 -10.09
C LEU A 153 -22.02 -15.38 -10.56
N HIS A 154 -21.95 -14.36 -9.69
CA HIS A 154 -22.39 -12.98 -9.95
C HIS A 154 -23.90 -12.85 -10.25
N GLY A 155 -24.72 -13.47 -9.39
CA GLY A 155 -26.18 -13.54 -9.53
C GLY A 155 -26.94 -12.23 -9.33
N VAL A 156 -27.09 -11.45 -10.40
CA VAL A 156 -28.18 -10.47 -10.50
C VAL A 156 -29.52 -11.19 -10.32
N ILE A 157 -30.39 -10.69 -9.45
CA ILE A 157 -31.70 -11.29 -9.19
C ILE A 157 -32.67 -10.90 -10.31
N ASN A 158 -32.48 -11.49 -11.50
CA ASN A 158 -33.46 -11.47 -12.60
C ASN A 158 -34.89 -11.80 -12.07
N PRO A 159 -35.82 -10.83 -12.06
CA PRO A 159 -37.05 -10.95 -11.29
C PRO A 159 -38.18 -11.63 -12.06
N ILE A 160 -38.70 -12.76 -11.56
CA ILE A 160 -39.93 -13.37 -12.06
C ILE A 160 -41.13 -12.66 -11.43
N GLY A 161 -42.10 -12.24 -12.24
CA GLY A 161 -43.29 -11.52 -11.78
C GLY A 161 -44.10 -12.34 -10.77
N GLY A 162 -44.43 -11.74 -9.61
CA GLY A 162 -45.17 -12.37 -8.52
C GLY A 162 -44.30 -13.04 -7.44
N ALA A 163 -42.98 -13.18 -7.65
CA ALA A 163 -42.10 -13.79 -6.67
C ALA A 163 -41.57 -12.80 -5.60
N LYS A 164 -41.39 -13.30 -4.37
CA LYS A 164 -40.53 -12.69 -3.33
C LYS A 164 -39.26 -13.54 -3.24
N HIS A 165 -38.11 -12.96 -3.54
CA HIS A 165 -36.81 -13.61 -3.37
C HIS A 165 -36.10 -12.98 -2.17
N THR A 166 -35.69 -13.81 -1.21
CA THR A 166 -34.83 -13.41 -0.08
C THR A 166 -33.35 -13.58 -0.47
N ILE A 167 -32.49 -12.73 0.08
CA ILE A 167 -31.04 -12.92 0.09
C ILE A 167 -30.69 -13.53 1.45
N GLU A 168 -30.29 -14.81 1.44
CA GLU A 168 -30.13 -15.64 2.64
C GLU A 168 -28.66 -16.04 2.81
N LEU A 169 -28.04 -15.64 3.91
CA LEU A 169 -26.69 -16.05 4.27
C LEU A 169 -26.73 -17.35 5.08
N PRO A 170 -25.78 -18.27 4.88
CA PRO A 170 -25.68 -19.49 5.66
C PRO A 170 -25.27 -19.19 7.11
N GLY A 171 -25.72 -20.05 8.01
CA GLY A 171 -25.42 -20.01 9.44
C GLY A 171 -26.26 -18.97 10.20
N PRO A 172 -26.51 -19.20 11.50
CA PRO A 172 -27.22 -18.25 12.37
C PRO A 172 -26.37 -17.03 12.76
N SER A 173 -25.04 -17.04 12.49
CA SER A 173 -24.13 -15.95 12.83
C SER A 173 -22.95 -15.85 11.85
N ALA A 174 -22.40 -14.64 11.70
CA ALA A 174 -21.22 -14.35 10.88
C ALA A 174 -19.94 -14.97 11.46
N LYS A 175 -18.93 -15.19 10.61
CA LYS A 175 -17.59 -15.62 11.05
C LYS A 175 -16.84 -14.52 11.81
N VAL A 176 -17.02 -13.27 11.38
CA VAL A 176 -16.39 -12.08 11.97
C VAL A 176 -17.35 -11.47 12.98
N GLN A 177 -16.85 -11.20 14.18
CA GLN A 177 -17.61 -10.62 15.29
C GLN A 177 -16.95 -9.31 15.74
N VAL A 178 -17.66 -8.21 15.56
CA VAL A 178 -17.26 -6.88 16.02
C VAL A 178 -17.68 -6.71 17.48
N HIS A 179 -16.75 -6.27 18.32
CA HIS A 179 -16.98 -6.08 19.75
C HIS A 179 -17.50 -4.67 20.07
N ALA A 180 -17.04 -3.66 19.32
CA ALA A 180 -17.48 -2.28 19.44
C ALA A 180 -18.90 -2.08 18.87
N ALA A 181 -19.79 -1.47 19.66
CA ALA A 181 -21.14 -1.14 19.21
C ALA A 181 -21.20 -0.04 18.12
N SER A 182 -20.11 0.71 17.91
CA SER A 182 -20.04 1.79 16.91
C SER A 182 -18.87 1.58 15.94
N PRO A 183 -18.89 0.53 15.09
CA PRO A 183 -17.81 0.27 14.15
C PRO A 183 -17.71 1.37 13.09
N VAL A 184 -16.49 1.60 12.61
CA VAL A 184 -16.21 2.34 11.38
C VAL A 184 -15.84 1.32 10.32
N LEU A 185 -16.54 1.36 9.19
CA LEU A 185 -16.38 0.41 8.09
C LEU A 185 -15.64 1.11 6.95
N TYR A 186 -14.66 0.45 6.36
CA TYR A 186 -13.85 0.94 5.25
C TYR A 186 -14.04 0.04 4.04
N ILE A 187 -14.35 0.63 2.88
CA ILE A 187 -14.71 -0.08 1.66
C ILE A 187 -13.88 0.50 0.51
N ASN A 188 -13.08 -0.34 -0.14
CA ASN A 188 -12.46 -0.06 -1.43
C ASN A 188 -12.59 -1.32 -2.28
N VAL A 189 -13.62 -1.37 -3.11
CA VAL A 189 -13.88 -2.48 -4.02
C VAL A 189 -14.08 -1.93 -5.42
N ASP A 190 -13.44 -2.56 -6.40
CA ASP A 190 -13.60 -2.20 -7.79
C ASP A 190 -15.08 -2.16 -8.17
N ALA A 191 -15.47 -1.11 -8.89
CA ALA A 191 -16.83 -0.96 -9.40
C ALA A 191 -17.08 -1.98 -10.52
N SER A 192 -17.36 -3.23 -10.15
CA SER A 192 -17.71 -4.32 -11.07
C SER A 192 -19.07 -4.16 -11.75
N ALA A 193 -19.80 -3.08 -11.43
CA ALA A 193 -20.99 -2.68 -12.17
C ALA A 193 -20.57 -1.88 -13.42
N GLU A 194 -20.80 -2.48 -14.59
CA GLU A 194 -20.93 -1.73 -15.83
C GLU A 194 -21.89 -0.55 -15.59
N THR A 195 -21.38 0.68 -15.67
CA THR A 195 -22.21 1.88 -15.64
C THR A 195 -22.95 1.94 -16.97
N THR A 196 -24.10 1.27 -17.03
CA THR A 196 -24.99 1.33 -18.20
C THR A 196 -25.25 2.79 -18.54
N GLU A 197 -25.03 3.17 -19.80
CA GLU A 197 -24.88 4.58 -20.20
C GLU A 197 -26.10 5.47 -19.85
N ASP A 198 -27.25 4.84 -19.63
CA ASP A 198 -28.50 5.42 -19.10
C ASP A 198 -28.35 6.20 -17.78
N GLU A 199 -27.37 5.88 -16.91
CA GLU A 199 -27.25 6.52 -15.60
C GLU A 199 -26.62 7.94 -15.65
N LYS A 200 -26.07 8.35 -16.81
CA LYS A 200 -25.58 9.74 -17.02
C LYS A 200 -26.67 10.82 -16.93
N THR A 201 -27.95 10.46 -16.80
CA THR A 201 -29.09 11.40 -16.75
C THR A 201 -29.88 11.44 -15.44
N LYS A 202 -29.37 10.86 -14.35
CA LYS A 202 -29.85 11.15 -12.98
C LYS A 202 -28.72 11.71 -12.12
N GLY A 203 -28.96 12.87 -11.51
CA GLY A 203 -27.92 13.60 -10.79
C GLY A 203 -27.62 13.05 -9.40
N LEU A 204 -26.38 13.31 -8.95
CA LEU A 204 -25.95 13.34 -7.55
C LEU A 204 -25.91 12.02 -6.76
N GLU A 205 -25.97 10.85 -7.40
CA GLU A 205 -25.53 9.61 -6.72
C GLU A 205 -23.99 9.54 -6.75
N LEU A 206 -23.38 9.68 -5.58
CA LEU A 206 -21.93 9.61 -5.39
C LEU A 206 -21.48 8.13 -5.43
N PRO A 207 -20.22 7.81 -5.75
CA PRO A 207 -19.77 6.41 -5.87
C PRO A 207 -20.02 5.54 -4.64
N TRP A 208 -20.13 6.16 -3.46
CA TRP A 208 -20.46 5.53 -2.18
C TRP A 208 -21.96 5.40 -1.88
N ASP A 209 -22.83 6.10 -2.60
CA ASP A 209 -24.28 6.03 -2.40
C ASP A 209 -24.87 4.68 -2.82
N ARG A 210 -24.08 3.78 -3.42
CA ARG A 210 -24.47 2.38 -3.65
C ARG A 210 -24.33 1.48 -2.42
N PHE A 211 -23.53 1.84 -1.41
CA PHE A 211 -23.33 0.99 -0.24
C PHE A 211 -24.33 1.30 0.88
N ARG A 212 -24.88 0.25 1.51
CA ARG A 212 -25.81 0.36 2.64
C ARG A 212 -25.40 -0.62 3.74
N LEU A 213 -25.38 -0.14 4.99
CA LEU A 213 -25.42 -1.02 6.14
C LEU A 213 -26.86 -1.50 6.34
N VAL A 214 -27.05 -2.80 6.45
CA VAL A 214 -28.34 -3.45 6.67
C VAL A 214 -28.24 -4.44 7.82
N ARG A 215 -29.34 -4.61 8.57
CA ARG A 215 -29.46 -5.65 9.58
C ARG A 215 -30.01 -6.94 8.96
N ALA A 216 -29.48 -8.08 9.40
CA ALA A 216 -29.96 -9.39 8.98
C ALA A 216 -30.87 -10.03 10.04
N GLU A 217 -32.00 -10.60 9.61
CA GLU A 217 -32.93 -11.35 10.45
C GLU A 217 -32.47 -12.81 10.58
N ILE A 218 -32.11 -13.26 11.79
CA ILE A 218 -31.78 -14.66 12.05
C ILE A 218 -33.06 -15.51 11.98
N LYS A 219 -33.10 -16.50 11.09
CA LYS A 219 -34.27 -17.36 10.86
C LYS A 219 -33.86 -18.83 10.77
N GLY A 220 -33.73 -19.47 11.92
CA GLY A 220 -33.29 -20.85 12.02
C GLY A 220 -31.77 -20.95 11.84
N ASP A 221 -31.34 -21.65 10.80
CA ASP A 221 -29.95 -21.91 10.43
C ASP A 221 -29.37 -20.92 9.40
N LYS A 222 -30.10 -19.83 9.10
CA LYS A 222 -29.74 -18.80 8.12
C LYS A 222 -30.07 -17.39 8.59
N ARG A 223 -29.51 -16.39 7.90
CA ARG A 223 -29.73 -14.96 8.13
C ARG A 223 -30.28 -14.29 6.87
N ILE A 224 -31.37 -13.53 6.99
CA ILE A 224 -32.02 -12.85 5.85
C ILE A 224 -31.62 -11.38 5.84
N VAL A 225 -30.84 -10.97 4.84
CA VAL A 225 -30.30 -9.60 4.72
C VAL A 225 -31.30 -8.64 4.07
N GLY A 226 -32.18 -9.17 3.23
CA GLY A 226 -33.27 -8.44 2.61
C GLY A 226 -34.04 -9.30 1.62
N ALA A 227 -35.00 -8.67 0.94
CA ALA A 227 -35.79 -9.33 -0.08
C ALA A 227 -36.17 -8.40 -1.24
N ILE A 228 -36.23 -8.98 -2.44
CA ILE A 228 -36.75 -8.33 -3.64
C ILE A 228 -38.13 -8.93 -3.93
N LYS A 229 -39.15 -8.07 -3.92
CA LYS A 229 -40.52 -8.39 -4.35
C LYS A 229 -40.74 -7.83 -5.75
N THR A 230 -41.27 -8.63 -6.65
CA THR A 230 -41.57 -8.20 -8.02
C THR A 230 -43.06 -8.29 -8.28
N ALA A 231 -43.70 -7.15 -8.52
CA ALA A 231 -45.11 -7.12 -8.89
C ALA A 231 -45.34 -7.72 -10.28
N VAL A 232 -46.54 -8.25 -10.53
CA VAL A 232 -46.92 -8.89 -11.81
C VAL A 232 -46.75 -7.95 -13.02
N TYR A 233 -46.84 -6.64 -12.82
CA TYR A 233 -46.61 -5.61 -13.83
C TYR A 233 -45.12 -5.18 -13.98
N GLY A 234 -44.17 -5.96 -13.45
CA GLY A 234 -42.73 -5.77 -13.66
C GLY A 234 -42.02 -4.80 -12.71
N LYS A 235 -42.73 -4.09 -11.82
CA LYS A 235 -42.10 -3.21 -10.83
C LYS A 235 -41.52 -4.01 -9.66
N SER A 236 -40.22 -3.87 -9.43
CA SER A 236 -39.54 -4.39 -8.24
C SER A 236 -39.62 -3.42 -7.05
N SER A 237 -39.57 -3.97 -5.84
CA SER A 237 -39.46 -3.24 -4.57
C SER A 237 -38.58 -4.03 -3.60
N GLN A 238 -37.73 -3.34 -2.85
CA GLN A 238 -36.77 -3.94 -1.91
C GLN A 238 -37.29 -3.80 -0.47
N GLU A 239 -37.12 -4.85 0.34
CA GLU A 239 -37.38 -4.86 1.78
C GLU A 239 -36.07 -5.20 2.51
N GLN A 240 -35.52 -4.26 3.27
CA GLN A 240 -34.32 -4.46 4.10
C GLN A 240 -34.32 -3.47 5.28
N GLU A 241 -33.81 -3.88 6.43
CA GLU A 241 -33.66 -2.98 7.60
C GLU A 241 -32.37 -2.16 7.43
N VAL A 242 -32.46 -1.05 6.70
CA VAL A 242 -31.32 -0.13 6.50
C VAL A 242 -30.97 0.56 7.81
N ILE A 243 -29.73 0.42 8.23
CA ILE A 243 -29.19 1.12 9.39
C ILE A 243 -28.67 2.50 8.95
N PRO A 244 -29.08 3.60 9.62
CA PRO A 244 -28.59 4.93 9.30
C PRO A 244 -27.08 5.06 9.52
N ALA A 245 -26.36 5.33 8.43
CA ALA A 245 -24.93 5.61 8.41
C ALA A 245 -24.63 6.88 7.60
N THR A 246 -23.40 7.38 7.70
CA THR A 246 -22.82 8.43 6.85
C THR A 246 -21.66 7.81 6.07
N ALA A 247 -21.64 7.99 4.75
CA ALA A 247 -20.53 7.60 3.90
C ALA A 247 -19.77 8.85 3.43
N GLU A 248 -18.45 8.80 3.45
CA GLU A 248 -17.55 9.85 2.99
C GLU A 248 -16.35 9.23 2.25
N GLN A 249 -15.76 9.97 1.30
CA GLN A 249 -14.49 9.55 0.70
C GLN A 249 -13.37 9.64 1.75
N PHE A 250 -12.47 8.67 1.75
CA PHE A 250 -11.33 8.57 2.63
C PHE A 250 -10.10 8.17 1.80
N GLY A 251 -9.02 8.95 1.79
CA GLY A 251 -7.83 8.65 0.97
C GLY A 251 -8.13 8.42 -0.53
N GLU A 252 -7.29 7.62 -1.19
CA GLU A 252 -7.48 7.19 -2.57
C GLU A 252 -8.36 5.93 -2.63
N GLY A 253 -9.48 5.99 -3.36
CA GLY A 253 -10.38 4.84 -3.57
C GLY A 253 -11.27 4.43 -2.38
N TRP A 254 -10.85 4.68 -1.13
CA TRP A 254 -11.64 4.24 0.03
C TRP A 254 -12.86 5.10 0.32
N ILE A 255 -13.87 4.41 0.83
CA ILE A 255 -15.09 4.95 1.39
C ILE A 255 -15.08 4.61 2.87
N LYS A 256 -15.29 5.61 3.73
CA LYS A 256 -15.49 5.44 5.16
C LYS A 256 -16.98 5.54 5.49
N LEU A 257 -17.54 4.48 6.04
CA LEU A 257 -18.93 4.36 6.43
C LEU A 257 -19.03 4.33 7.97
N THR A 258 -19.62 5.37 8.54
CA THR A 258 -19.74 5.57 9.99
C THR A 258 -21.21 5.45 10.42
N VAL A 259 -21.51 4.58 11.40
CA VAL A 259 -22.87 4.41 11.93
C VAL A 259 -23.34 5.66 12.69
N LYS A 260 -24.60 6.06 12.53
CA LYS A 260 -25.16 7.27 13.18
C LYS A 260 -25.60 7.05 14.64
N ALA A 261 -25.73 5.80 15.06
CA ALA A 261 -26.06 5.40 16.41
C ALA A 261 -25.39 4.05 16.73
N PRO A 262 -25.12 3.72 18.00
CA PRO A 262 -24.61 2.41 18.39
C PRO A 262 -25.54 1.28 17.94
N LEU A 263 -24.95 0.29 17.28
CA LEU A 263 -25.60 -0.95 16.86
C LEU A 263 -26.00 -1.76 18.10
N GLN A 264 -27.11 -2.48 17.97
CA GLN A 264 -27.50 -3.48 18.98
C GLN A 264 -26.78 -4.79 18.68
N PRO A 265 -26.61 -5.69 19.67
CA PRO A 265 -26.14 -7.03 19.38
C PRO A 265 -27.01 -7.72 18.33
N GLY A 266 -26.38 -8.42 17.38
CA GLY A 266 -27.06 -9.04 16.24
C GLY A 266 -26.22 -9.05 14.98
N GLU A 267 -26.86 -9.39 13.87
CA GLU A 267 -26.21 -9.67 12.59
C GLU A 267 -26.41 -8.53 11.59
N TYR A 268 -25.36 -8.16 10.89
CA TYR A 268 -25.32 -7.02 9.98
C TYR A 268 -24.56 -7.38 8.70
N ALA A 269 -24.80 -6.62 7.63
CA ALA A 269 -24.03 -6.70 6.41
C ALA A 269 -23.91 -5.35 5.70
N ILE A 270 -22.80 -5.16 4.99
CA ILE A 270 -22.68 -4.14 3.95
C ILE A 270 -23.21 -4.74 2.67
N ALA A 271 -24.22 -4.10 2.09
CA ALA A 271 -24.80 -4.49 0.81
C ALA A 271 -24.60 -3.39 -0.24
N GLU A 272 -24.31 -3.80 -1.47
CA GLU A 272 -24.20 -2.92 -2.63
C GLU A 272 -25.53 -2.88 -3.40
N LEU A 273 -25.92 -1.71 -3.88
CA LEU A 273 -27.11 -1.49 -4.71
C LEU A 273 -26.68 -1.38 -6.18
N LEU A 274 -27.17 -2.29 -7.02
CA LEU A 274 -26.93 -2.35 -8.46
C LEU A 274 -27.99 -1.53 -9.22
N GLY A 275 -28.16 -0.26 -8.83
CA GLY A 275 -29.14 0.67 -9.40
C GLY A 275 -30.56 0.09 -9.49
N LYS A 276 -31.12 0.04 -10.70
CA LYS A 276 -32.47 -0.54 -10.97
C LYS A 276 -32.56 -2.05 -10.74
N GLN A 277 -31.45 -2.78 -10.78
CA GLN A 277 -31.42 -4.24 -10.61
C GLN A 277 -31.60 -4.66 -9.14
N GLY A 278 -31.30 -3.75 -8.21
CA GLY A 278 -31.51 -3.93 -6.77
C GLY A 278 -30.28 -4.39 -6.02
N MET A 279 -30.47 -4.94 -4.82
CA MET A 279 -29.38 -5.34 -3.93
C MET A 279 -28.55 -6.48 -4.54
N ASN A 280 -27.23 -6.33 -4.51
CA ASN A 280 -26.26 -7.37 -4.84
C ASN A 280 -26.50 -8.59 -3.91
N SER A 281 -26.49 -9.79 -4.47
CA SER A 281 -26.67 -11.03 -3.70
C SER A 281 -25.42 -11.39 -2.89
N TYR A 282 -24.28 -10.78 -3.23
CA TYR A 282 -23.04 -10.86 -2.46
C TYR A 282 -22.94 -9.65 -1.51
N VAL A 283 -22.63 -9.91 -0.25
CA VAL A 283 -22.56 -8.91 0.82
C VAL A 283 -21.36 -9.20 1.72
N TRP A 284 -20.97 -8.22 2.53
CA TRP A 284 -19.92 -8.38 3.53
C TRP A 284 -20.55 -8.40 4.92
N ASP A 285 -20.67 -9.58 5.53
CA ASP A 285 -21.40 -9.80 6.78
C ASP A 285 -20.52 -9.82 8.03
N PHE A 286 -21.08 -9.33 9.13
CA PHE A 286 -20.45 -9.32 10.45
C PHE A 286 -21.50 -9.36 11.56
N GLY A 287 -21.17 -9.99 12.68
CA GLY A 287 -21.94 -9.88 13.91
C GLY A 287 -21.46 -8.70 14.74
N VAL A 288 -22.36 -8.13 15.55
CA VAL A 288 -22.00 -7.23 16.66
C VAL A 288 -22.25 -8.01 17.95
N HIS A 289 -21.19 -8.32 18.67
CA HIS A 289 -21.25 -9.13 19.89
C HIS A 289 -20.09 -8.76 20.84
N PRO A 290 -20.31 -7.86 21.83
CA PRO A 290 -19.25 -7.34 22.71
C PRO A 290 -18.44 -8.41 23.47
N GLU A 291 -19.07 -9.53 23.83
CA GLU A 291 -18.46 -10.63 24.59
C GLU A 291 -18.01 -11.80 23.68
N ALA A 292 -17.75 -11.54 22.40
CA ALA A 292 -17.28 -12.58 21.48
C ALA A 292 -15.82 -13.00 21.76
N PRO A 293 -15.42 -14.22 21.36
CA PRO A 293 -14.01 -14.58 21.27
C PRO A 293 -13.28 -13.74 20.22
N ALA A 294 -11.96 -13.55 20.40
CA ALA A 294 -11.11 -12.86 19.44
C ALA A 294 -11.25 -13.42 18.01
N ASN A 295 -11.29 -12.53 17.01
CA ASN A 295 -11.28 -12.91 15.61
C ASN A 295 -9.93 -13.54 15.22
N LEU A 296 -9.96 -14.55 14.33
CA LEU A 296 -8.76 -15.28 13.92
C LEU A 296 -7.90 -14.49 12.92
N ALA A 297 -8.54 -13.75 12.01
CA ALA A 297 -7.90 -12.89 11.04
C ALA A 297 -8.09 -11.42 11.47
N VAL A 298 -7.01 -10.81 11.95
CA VAL A 298 -6.97 -9.43 12.45
C VAL A 298 -5.71 -8.74 11.96
N ILE A 299 -5.84 -7.52 11.44
CA ILE A 299 -4.69 -6.64 11.25
C ILE A 299 -4.57 -5.81 12.52
N LYS A 300 -3.44 -5.95 13.22
CA LYS A 300 -3.14 -5.22 14.45
C LYS A 300 -2.27 -4.01 14.15
N PRO A 301 -2.28 -2.98 15.02
CA PRO A 301 -1.42 -1.82 14.83
C PRO A 301 0.04 -2.28 14.80
N GLU A 302 0.77 -1.85 13.77
CA GLU A 302 2.21 -1.97 13.76
C GLU A 302 2.72 -1.24 15.01
N GLN A 303 3.41 -1.98 15.89
CA GLN A 303 4.07 -1.34 17.00
C GLN A 303 5.06 -0.32 16.44
N PRO A 304 5.18 0.89 17.02
CA PRO A 304 6.19 1.83 16.57
C PRO A 304 7.53 1.13 16.63
N GLN A 305 8.11 0.80 15.47
CA GLN A 305 9.49 0.36 15.38
C GLN A 305 10.30 1.53 15.90
N GLY A 306 10.67 1.48 17.18
CA GLY A 306 11.39 2.55 17.86
C GLY A 306 12.68 2.75 17.11
N LYS A 307 12.71 3.81 16.28
CA LYS A 307 13.60 3.98 15.12
C LYS A 307 14.83 3.10 15.23
N THR A 308 14.83 1.96 14.54
CA THR A 308 16.05 1.17 14.39
C THR A 308 17.11 2.14 13.88
N PRO A 309 18.18 2.44 14.64
CA PRO A 309 19.17 3.40 14.19
C PRO A 309 19.67 2.91 12.84
N ALA A 310 19.54 3.76 11.80
CA ALA A 310 19.83 3.39 10.43
C ALA A 310 21.20 2.71 10.40
N SER A 311 21.21 1.40 10.09
CA SER A 311 22.21 0.44 10.56
C SER A 311 23.61 1.03 10.65
N GLU A 312 24.00 1.46 11.86
CA GLU A 312 25.40 1.79 12.11
C GLU A 312 26.16 0.48 11.87
N SER A 313 26.94 0.46 10.79
CA SER A 313 27.82 -0.65 10.46
C SER A 313 28.64 -0.97 11.71
N PRO A 314 28.72 -2.24 12.13
CA PRO A 314 29.08 -2.59 13.50
C PRO A 314 30.40 -1.95 13.87
N ALA A 315 30.34 -0.96 14.77
CA ALA A 315 31.52 -0.32 15.32
C ALA A 315 32.33 -1.41 16.03
N VAL A 316 33.47 -1.78 15.43
CA VAL A 316 34.32 -2.85 15.95
C VAL A 316 34.89 -2.40 17.30
N GLU A 317 34.22 -2.83 18.36
CA GLU A 317 34.63 -2.61 19.75
C GLU A 317 36.01 -3.24 19.95
N LYS A 318 37.06 -2.41 19.85
CA LYS A 318 38.43 -2.82 20.17
C LYS A 318 38.55 -3.03 21.68
N ARG A 319 38.15 -4.22 22.13
CA ARG A 319 38.45 -4.72 23.47
C ARG A 319 39.95 -4.82 23.64
N PHE A 320 40.53 -3.82 24.30
CA PHE A 320 41.89 -3.90 24.82
C PHE A 320 41.94 -4.98 25.91
N LEU A 321 42.60 -6.09 25.62
CA LEU A 321 43.03 -7.02 26.67
C LEU A 321 44.28 -6.43 27.37
N PRO A 322 44.40 -6.59 28.70
CA PRO A 322 45.46 -5.94 29.47
C PRO A 322 46.83 -6.59 29.20
N ALA A 323 47.87 -5.77 29.27
CA ALA A 323 49.25 -6.25 29.18
C ALA A 323 49.62 -7.11 30.39
N ILE A 324 49.96 -8.37 30.15
CA ILE A 324 50.63 -9.22 31.14
C ILE A 324 52.12 -8.85 31.15
N ILE A 325 52.58 -8.36 32.29
CA ILE A 325 53.98 -8.01 32.56
C ILE A 325 54.77 -9.28 32.84
N HIS A 326 55.87 -9.52 32.13
CA HIS A 326 57.08 -10.22 32.59
C HIS A 326 58.30 -9.72 31.79
#